data_AF-A0A2E5MXS1-F1
#
_entry.id   AF-A0A2E5MXS1-F1
#
_cell.length_a   1.000
_cell.length_b   1.000
_cell.length_c   1.000
_cell.angle_alpha   90.00
_cell.angle_beta   90.00
_cell.angle_gamma   90.00
#
_symmetry.space_group_name_H-M   'P 1'
#
loop_
_entity.id
_entity.type
_entity.pdbx_description
1 polymer ?
#
loop_
_entity_poly.entity_id
_entity_poly.type
_entity_poly.pdbx_seq_one_letter_code
_entity_poly.pdbx_strand_id
1 'polypeptide(L)'
;MNKVNVKIPPPREEALAYNLWQLENERIDRQNREILRARRFLSALPSDWCKRPLMWACAFSFLFMTHDAFAALIVELIVKAGN
;
A
#
# COMPACT_ATOMS: atom_id res chain seq x y z
N MET A 1 4.00 48.59 -29.94
CA MET A 1 5.04 47.54 -30.05
C MET A 1 4.67 46.42 -29.09
N ASN A 2 4.09 45.32 -29.57
CA ASN A 2 3.76 44.15 -28.74
C ASN A 2 5.03 43.35 -28.47
N LYS A 3 5.47 43.32 -27.21
CA LYS A 3 6.55 42.41 -26.77
C LYS A 3 5.99 40.99 -26.75
N VAL A 4 6.23 40.23 -27.81
CA VAL A 4 5.99 38.79 -27.81
C VAL A 4 6.91 38.17 -26.75
N ASN A 5 6.32 37.79 -25.61
CA ASN A 5 7.03 37.12 -24.54
C ASN A 5 7.29 35.67 -24.99
N VAL A 6 8.42 35.46 -25.67
CA VAL A 6 8.88 34.13 -26.05
C VAL A 6 9.25 33.41 -24.75
N LYS A 7 8.36 32.54 -24.27
CA LYS A 7 8.68 31.57 -23.22
C LYS A 7 9.74 30.62 -23.78
N ILE A 8 11.00 30.95 -23.54
CA ILE A 8 12.12 30.05 -23.77
C ILE A 8 11.87 28.83 -22.87
N PRO A 9 11.77 27.61 -23.41
CA PRO A 9 11.56 26.43 -22.57
C PRO A 9 12.74 26.31 -21.60
N PRO A 10 12.48 25.97 -20.33
CA PRO A 10 13.55 25.81 -19.35
C PRO A 10 14.56 24.78 -19.85
N PRO A 11 15.86 24.96 -19.54
CA PRO A 11 16.90 23.97 -19.80
C PRO A 11 16.42 22.56 -19.43
N ARG A 12 16.74 21.56 -20.26
CA ARG A 12 16.23 20.17 -20.07
C ARG A 12 16.53 19.63 -18.67
N GLU A 13 17.66 20.01 -18.09
CA GLU A 13 18.08 19.61 -16.74
C GLU A 13 17.18 20.21 -15.66
N GLU A 14 16.78 21.47 -15.79
CA GLU A 14 15.83 22.13 -14.88
C GLU A 14 14.44 21.51 -15.00
N ALA A 15 13.99 21.19 -16.22
CA ALA A 15 12.73 20.49 -16.45
C ALA A 15 12.75 19.07 -15.85
N LEU A 16 13.87 18.34 -15.97
CA LEU A 16 14.05 17.03 -15.36
C LEU A 16 14.03 17.11 -13.83
N ALA A 17 14.76 18.04 -13.24
CA ALA A 17 14.78 18.25 -11.80
C ALA A 17 13.39 18.60 -11.25
N TYR A 18 12.66 19.45 -11.97
CA TYR A 18 11.28 19.81 -11.63
C TYR A 18 10.34 18.61 -11.70
N ASN A 19 10.43 17.79 -12.76
CA ASN A 19 9.61 16.60 -12.90
C ASN A 19 9.91 15.56 -11.81
N LEU A 20 11.19 15.36 -11.46
CA LEU A 20 11.59 14.44 -10.38
C LEU A 20 11.07 14.92 -9.03
N TRP A 21 11.17 16.22 -8.75
CA TRP A 21 10.62 16.82 -7.54
C TRP A 21 9.09 16.65 -7.47
N GLN A 22 8.39 16.86 -8.58
CA GLN A 22 6.95 16.66 -8.65
C GLN A 22 6.56 15.19 -8.39
N LEU A 23 7.28 14.23 -8.98
CA LEU A 23 7.05 12.81 -8.76
C LEU A 23 7.26 12.40 -7.30
N GLU A 24 8.28 12.94 -6.64
CA GLU A 24 8.53 12.66 -5.22
C GLU A 24 7.42 13.24 -4.33
N ASN A 25 6.95 14.45 -4.62
CA ASN A 25 5.80 15.03 -3.92
C ASN A 25 4.54 14.17 -4.10
N GLU A 26 4.23 13.73 -5.32
CA GLU A 26 3.10 12.86 -5.59
C GLU A 26 3.20 11.50 -4.86
N ARG A 27 4.42 10.99 -4.68
CA ARG A 27 4.69 9.77 -3.92
C ARG A 27 4.42 9.99 -2.43
N ILE A 28 4.94 11.06 -1.84
CA ILE A 28 4.70 11.43 -0.44
C ILE A 28 3.19 11.62 -0.20
N ASP A 29 2.51 12.28 -1.13
CA ASP A 29 1.07 12.50 -1.06
C ASP A 29 0.26 11.18 -1.10
N ARG A 30 0.69 10.23 -1.94
CA ARG A 30 0.10 8.88 -1.98
C ARG A 30 0.32 8.14 -0.67
N GLN A 31 1.54 8.15 -0.13
CA GLN A 31 1.86 7.52 1.16
C GLN A 31 1.03 8.13 2.30
N ASN A 32 0.89 9.45 2.34
CA ASN A 32 0.07 10.13 3.33
C ASN A 32 -1.40 9.71 3.24
N ARG A 33 -1.96 9.57 2.03
CA ARG A 33 -3.34 9.07 1.84
C ARG A 33 -3.49 7.61 2.29
N GLU A 34 -2.51 6.76 2.04
CA GLU A 34 -2.51 5.37 2.51
C GLU A 34 -2.46 5.29 4.03
N ILE A 35 -1.58 6.07 4.67
CA ILE A 35 -1.49 6.16 6.13
C ILE A 35 -2.80 6.68 6.73
N LEU A 36 -3.40 7.71 6.14
CA LEU A 36 -4.69 8.24 6.60
C LEU A 36 -5.83 7.22 6.42
N ARG A 37 -5.85 6.45 5.33
CA ARG A 37 -6.81 5.35 5.15
C ARG A 37 -6.60 4.26 6.19
N ALA A 38 -5.36 3.78 6.37
CA ALA A 38 -5.03 2.79 7.38
C ALA A 38 -5.42 3.26 8.78
N ARG A 39 -5.12 4.52 9.11
CA ARG A 39 -5.54 5.15 10.37
C ARG A 39 -7.05 5.23 10.50
N ARG A 40 -7.78 5.52 9.43
CA ARG A 40 -9.26 5.53 9.43
C ARG A 40 -9.86 4.15 9.69
N PHE A 41 -9.28 3.11 9.08
CA PHE A 41 -9.67 1.72 9.34
C PHE A 41 -9.38 1.33 10.80
N LEU A 42 -8.20 1.69 11.30
CA LEU A 42 -7.82 1.42 12.69
C LEU A 42 -8.62 2.28 13.70
N SER A 43 -9.01 3.50 13.36
CA SER A 43 -9.83 4.36 14.23
C SER A 43 -11.30 3.97 14.27
N ALA A 44 -11.77 3.25 13.25
CA ALA A 44 -13.12 2.68 13.23
C ALA A 44 -13.23 1.43 14.12
N LEU A 45 -12.11 0.85 14.53
CA LEU A 45 -12.10 -0.24 15.49
C LEU A 45 -12.35 0.33 16.90
N PRO A 46 -13.31 -0.21 17.67
CA PRO A 46 -13.56 0.24 19.03
C PRO A 46 -12.28 0.12 19.87
N SER A 47 -12.00 1.08 20.75
CA SER A 47 -10.74 1.14 21.52
C SER A 47 -10.45 -0.13 22.34
N ASP A 48 -11.48 -0.91 22.66
CA ASP A 48 -11.37 -2.16 23.40
C ASP A 48 -11.21 -3.40 22.52
N TRP A 49 -11.13 -3.26 21.20
CA TRP A 49 -10.98 -4.39 20.27
C TRP A 49 -9.72 -5.20 20.57
N CYS A 50 -8.63 -4.53 20.91
CA CYS A 50 -7.36 -5.16 21.30
C CYS A 50 -7.44 -5.89 22.65
N LYS A 51 -8.40 -5.53 23.52
CA LYS A 51 -8.60 -6.15 24.84
C LYS A 51 -9.57 -7.33 24.81
N ARG A 52 -10.25 -7.58 23.68
CA ARG A 52 -11.23 -8.67 23.56
C ARG A 52 -10.51 -9.96 23.20
N PRO A 53 -10.39 -10.95 24.11
CA PRO A 53 -9.70 -12.21 23.82
C PRO A 53 -10.39 -12.98 22.68
N LEU A 54 -11.70 -12.83 22.53
CA LEU A 54 -12.48 -13.46 21.47
C LEU A 54 -12.11 -12.95 20.07
N MET A 55 -11.75 -11.66 19.95
CA MET A 55 -11.29 -11.08 18.69
C MET A 55 -9.94 -11.67 18.26
N TRP A 56 -9.02 -11.80 19.22
CA TRP A 56 -7.74 -12.46 18.99
C TRP A 56 -7.91 -13.93 18.68
N ALA A 57 -8.79 -14.64 19.40
CA ALA A 57 -9.12 -16.03 19.11
C ALA A 57 -9.63 -16.19 17.67
N CYS A 58 -10.56 -15.35 17.21
CA CYS A 58 -11.01 -15.37 15.82
C CYS A 58 -9.86 -15.08 14.84
N ALA A 59 -9.03 -14.06 15.11
CA ALA A 59 -7.90 -13.71 14.24
C ALA A 59 -6.87 -14.86 14.15
N PHE A 60 -6.49 -15.47 15.28
CA PHE A 60 -5.60 -16.62 15.32
C PHE A 60 -6.23 -17.85 14.67
N SER A 61 -7.51 -18.15 14.92
CA SER A 61 -8.21 -19.25 14.25
C SER A 61 -8.22 -19.08 12.73
N PHE A 62 -8.46 -17.85 12.23
CA PHE A 62 -8.33 -17.57 10.80
C PHE A 62 -6.91 -17.83 10.31
N LEU A 63 -5.90 -17.38 11.04
CA LEU A 63 -4.49 -17.53 10.66
C LEU A 63 -4.09 -19.01 10.61
N PHE A 64 -4.48 -19.82 11.59
CA PHE A 64 -4.27 -21.27 11.61
C PHE A 64 -5.04 -21.98 10.50
N MET A 65 -6.30 -21.61 10.27
CA MET A 65 -7.12 -22.22 9.20
C MET A 65 -6.55 -21.89 7.81
N THR A 66 -6.04 -20.66 7.60
CA THR A 66 -5.33 -20.30 6.37
C THR A 66 -4.00 -21.00 6.22
N HIS A 67 -3.29 -21.24 7.33
CA HIS A 67 -2.05 -22.00 7.33
C HIS A 67 -2.29 -23.47 6.95
N ASP A 68 -3.30 -24.11 7.54
CA ASP A 68 -3.65 -25.49 7.23
C ASP A 68 -4.18 -25.63 5.79
N ALA A 69 -4.98 -24.67 5.32
CA ALA A 69 -5.40 -24.62 3.92
C ALA A 69 -4.21 -24.41 2.97
N PHE A 70 -3.23 -23.58 3.35
CA PHE A 70 -2.02 -23.37 2.57
C PHE A 70 -1.12 -24.61 2.54
N ALA A 71 -0.95 -25.29 3.68
CA ALA A 71 -0.22 -26.55 3.76
C ALA A 71 -0.89 -27.64 2.91
N ALA A 72 -2.23 -27.72 2.94
CA ALA A 72 -2.99 -28.63 2.09
C ALA A 72 -2.79 -28.33 0.60
N LEU A 73 -2.81 -27.05 0.20
CA LEU A 73 -2.55 -26.64 -1.17
C LEU A 73 -1.12 -26.98 -1.62
N ILE A 74 -0.11 -26.82 -0.76
CA ILE A 74 1.27 -27.22 -1.08
C ILE A 74 1.37 -28.74 -1.29
N VAL A 75 0.75 -29.53 -0.40
CA VAL A 75 0.76 -31.00 -0.53
C VAL A 75 0.07 -31.42 -1.82
N GLU A 76 -1.09 -30.83 -2.14
CA GLU A 76 -1.79 -31.12 -3.40
C GLU A 76 -0.93 -30.77 -4.62
N LEU A 77 -0.21 -29.64 -4.57
CA LEU A 77 0.67 -29.19 -5.65
C LEU A 77 1.89 -30.10 -5.83
N ILE A 78 2.47 -30.61 -4.73
CA ILE A 78 3.56 -31.60 -4.75
C ILE A 78 3.07 -32.93 -5.31
N VAL A 79 1.90 -33.42 -4.88
CA VAL A 79 1.32 -34.67 -5.39
C VAL A 79 1.00 -34.59 -6.88
N LYS A 80 0.49 -33.43 -7.35
CA LYS A 80 0.23 -33.19 -8.78
C LYS A 80 1.50 -33.00 -9.62
N ALA A 81 2.58 -32.47 -9.04
CA ALA A 81 3.85 -32.28 -9.76
C ALA A 81 4.73 -33.54 -9.76
N GLY A 82 4.51 -34.46 -8.82
CA GLY A 82 5.22 -35.72 -8.71
C GLY A 82 4.58 -36.90 -9.46
N ASN A 83 3.33 -36.75 -9.91
CA ASN A 83 2.65 -37.65 -10.86
C ASN A 83 2.78 -37.11 -12.29
#